data_AF-A0AA86RBY8-F1
#
_entry.id   AF-A0AA86RBY8-F1
#
_cell.length_a   1.000
_cell.length_b   1.000
_cell.length_c   1.000
_cell.angle_alpha   90.00
_cell.angle_beta   90.00
_cell.angle_gamma   90.00
#
_symmetry.space_group_name_H-M   'P 1'
#
loop_
_entity.id
_entity.type
_entity.pdbx_description
1 polymer ?
#
loop_
_entity_poly.entity_id
_entity_poly.type
_entity_poly.pdbx_seq_one_letter_code
_entity_poly.pdbx_strand_id
1 'polypeptide(L)'
;MLYYKTKHENGQTEQRQISLHLNQKRPLALYYQIPGFYQNIRSYVQSFNLTQLASDQFTDVPLDENCKTTTPDKAINYPCGLIYRTRVEDVYTLSINNIPLQMNAKIISKNFIEFNTFFGKAFKQLPNWQRTADWMRPSPFKDVQKVYSAASQEELNLSSYSGNVTVELKMSGTHNYSAFRNVVVAQPGLFGNKNETAALGKMNLAFGIVCTVCALLYLLVYIYIKVKEGPGVDKGMKHAILKLQRMEPGVTSRYTD
;
A
#
# COMPACT_ATOMS: atom_id res chain seq x y z
N MET A 1 -0.87 -17.83 1.46
CA MET A 1 -0.49 -16.67 2.30
C MET A 1 -1.45 -16.62 3.46
N LEU A 2 -0.96 -16.42 4.68
CA LEU A 2 -1.80 -16.32 5.87
C LEU A 2 -2.68 -15.07 5.77
N TYR A 3 -3.98 -15.26 5.96
CA TYR A 3 -4.96 -14.18 6.07
C TYR A 3 -6.09 -14.68 6.96
N TYR A 4 -6.14 -14.18 8.19
CA TYR A 4 -7.20 -14.45 9.14
C TYR A 4 -7.91 -13.13 9.46
N LYS A 5 -9.23 -13.10 9.32
CA LYS A 5 -10.06 -11.92 9.57
C LYS A 5 -11.14 -12.29 10.57
N THR A 6 -11.26 -11.48 11.62
CA THR A 6 -12.25 -11.65 12.67
C THR A 6 -13.00 -10.36 12.94
N LYS A 7 -14.29 -10.46 13.26
CA LYS A 7 -15.11 -9.32 13.67
C LYS A 7 -14.98 -9.12 15.19
N HIS A 8 -14.84 -7.87 15.60
CA HIS A 8 -14.83 -7.41 16.99
C HIS A 8 -15.94 -6.38 17.18
N GLU A 9 -16.76 -6.56 18.21
CA GLU A 9 -17.81 -5.61 18.55
C GLU A 9 -17.26 -4.47 19.41
N ASN A 10 -17.78 -3.27 19.22
CA ASN A 10 -17.26 -2.12 19.95
C ASN A 10 -17.65 -2.18 21.44
N GLY A 11 -16.79 -1.63 22.30
CA GLY A 11 -17.08 -1.47 23.72
C GLY A 11 -16.99 -2.77 24.54
N GLN A 12 -16.61 -3.88 23.91
CA GLN A 12 -16.33 -5.14 24.59
C GLN A 12 -14.84 -5.42 24.62
N THR A 13 -14.40 -6.15 25.63
CA THR A 13 -13.07 -6.78 25.63
C THR A 13 -13.24 -8.25 25.31
N GLU A 14 -12.66 -8.67 24.20
CA GLU A 14 -12.75 -10.06 23.72
C GLU A 14 -11.36 -10.68 23.65
N GLN A 15 -11.27 -11.97 23.98
CA GLN A 15 -10.06 -12.77 23.82
C GLN A 15 -10.38 -13.98 22.95
N ARG A 16 -9.57 -14.22 21.91
CA ARG A 16 -9.75 -15.35 20.99
C ARG A 16 -8.45 -16.11 20.83
N GLN A 17 -8.52 -17.43 20.94
CA GLN A 17 -7.41 -18.33 20.61
C GLN A 17 -7.62 -18.88 19.21
N ILE A 18 -6.58 -18.78 18.37
CA ILE A 18 -6.67 -19.10 16.95
C ILE A 18 -5.44 -19.91 16.55
N SER A 19 -5.63 -21.04 15.88
CA SER A 19 -4.53 -21.81 15.28
C SER A 19 -4.21 -21.26 13.89
N LEU A 20 -3.03 -20.69 13.71
CA LEU A 20 -2.57 -20.08 12.46
C LEU A 20 -1.35 -20.82 11.92
N HIS A 21 -1.34 -21.09 10.61
CA HIS A 21 -0.18 -21.66 9.93
C HIS A 21 0.77 -20.53 9.48
N LEU A 22 1.91 -20.40 10.15
CA LEU A 22 2.89 -19.32 9.91
C LEU A 22 3.96 -19.73 8.91
N ASN A 23 4.32 -18.81 8.01
CA ASN A 23 5.47 -18.94 7.14
C ASN A 23 6.67 -18.18 7.73
N GLN A 24 7.78 -18.88 7.99
CA GLN A 24 8.98 -18.33 8.62
C GLN A 24 9.66 -17.22 7.81
N LYS A 25 9.48 -17.17 6.49
CA LYS A 25 10.17 -16.22 5.60
C LYS A 25 9.44 -14.88 5.45
N ARG A 26 8.34 -14.66 6.19
CA ARG A 26 7.48 -13.49 6.00
C ARG A 26 7.15 -12.81 7.33
N PRO A 27 7.10 -11.47 7.36
CA PRO A 27 6.69 -10.75 8.55
C PRO A 27 5.23 -11.03 8.86
N LEU A 28 4.88 -10.95 10.14
CA LEU A 28 3.50 -11.04 10.62
C LEU A 28 2.97 -9.64 10.86
N ALA A 29 1.88 -9.28 10.19
CA ALA A 29 1.25 -7.97 10.35
C ALA A 29 -0.16 -8.11 10.93
N LEU A 30 -0.48 -7.21 11.85
CA LEU A 30 -1.80 -7.03 12.43
C LEU A 30 -2.39 -5.75 11.86
N TYR A 31 -3.57 -5.87 11.27
CA TYR A 31 -4.35 -4.75 10.74
C TYR A 31 -5.67 -4.64 11.48
N TYR A 32 -6.21 -3.44 11.50
CA TYR A 32 -7.61 -3.19 11.81
C TYR A 32 -8.30 -2.59 10.59
N GLN A 33 -9.55 -2.99 10.39
CA GLN A 33 -10.40 -2.52 9.31
C GLN A 33 -11.70 -1.96 9.89
N ILE A 34 -12.01 -0.72 9.53
CA ILE A 34 -13.23 -0.02 9.92
C ILE A 34 -14.16 0.05 8.71
N PRO A 35 -15.25 -0.73 8.69
CA PRO A 35 -16.21 -0.68 7.59
C PRO A 35 -17.05 0.60 7.68
N GLY A 36 -17.27 1.24 6.53
CA GLY A 36 -18.13 2.43 6.42
C GLY A 36 -17.58 3.72 7.04
N PHE A 37 -16.26 3.82 7.21
CA PHE A 37 -15.61 5.05 7.69
C PHE A 37 -14.98 5.80 6.51
N TYR A 38 -15.64 6.84 6.02
CA TYR A 38 -15.25 7.53 4.78
C TYR A 38 -14.14 8.57 5.01
N GLN A 39 -12.89 8.12 5.09
CA GLN A 39 -11.72 9.02 5.17
C GLN A 39 -11.48 9.84 3.90
N ASN A 40 -12.07 9.45 2.78
CA ASN A 40 -11.87 10.06 1.47
C ASN A 40 -12.79 11.25 1.17
N ILE A 41 -13.60 11.71 2.14
CA ILE A 41 -14.43 12.91 1.97
C ILE A 41 -13.53 14.14 2.01
N ARG A 42 -13.71 15.06 1.05
CA ARG A 42 -12.88 16.27 0.88
C ARG A 42 -12.68 17.06 2.19
N SER A 43 -13.75 17.34 2.93
CA SER A 43 -13.68 18.08 4.19
C SER A 43 -12.88 17.35 5.27
N TYR A 44 -12.95 16.01 5.30
CA TYR A 44 -12.15 15.20 6.22
C TYR A 44 -10.67 15.22 5.82
N VAL A 45 -10.37 14.98 4.53
CA VAL A 45 -8.99 14.97 4.00
C VAL A 45 -8.30 16.32 4.21
N GLN A 46 -9.02 17.43 4.13
CA GLN A 46 -8.44 18.77 4.30
C GLN A 46 -8.35 19.22 5.77
N SER A 47 -8.92 18.47 6.72
CA SER A 47 -9.01 18.89 8.13
C SER A 47 -7.74 18.56 8.92
N PHE A 48 -6.65 19.26 8.60
CA PHE A 48 -5.40 19.29 9.37
C PHE A 48 -4.54 20.49 8.92
N ASN A 49 -3.61 20.92 9.77
CA ASN A 49 -2.67 21.99 9.44
C ASN A 49 -1.25 21.45 9.20
N LEU A 50 -0.74 21.64 7.98
CA LEU A 50 0.60 21.21 7.56
C LEU A 50 1.72 21.84 8.38
N THR A 51 1.65 23.15 8.65
CA THR A 51 2.71 23.86 9.37
C THR A 51 2.81 23.35 10.80
N GLN A 52 1.66 23.02 11.41
CA GLN A 52 1.62 22.46 12.75
C GLN A 52 2.18 21.04 12.78
N LEU A 53 1.87 20.19 11.79
CA LEU A 53 2.39 18.82 11.73
C LEU A 53 3.90 18.75 11.53
N ALA A 54 4.46 19.67 10.75
CA ALA A 54 5.89 19.77 10.48
C ALA A 54 6.68 20.50 11.58
N SER A 55 5.99 21.17 12.52
CA SER A 55 6.62 22.01 13.53
C SER A 55 7.37 21.23 14.63
N ASP A 56 8.29 21.93 15.28
CA ASP A 56 8.97 21.44 16.47
C ASP A 56 8.16 21.62 17.75
N GLN A 57 7.16 22.50 17.75
CA GLN A 57 6.25 22.78 18.87
C GLN A 57 4.85 23.12 18.34
N PHE A 58 3.79 22.54 18.91
CA PHE A 58 2.42 22.75 18.44
C PHE A 58 1.82 24.10 18.84
N THR A 59 2.35 24.74 19.89
CA THR A 59 1.76 25.91 20.55
C THR A 59 2.03 27.22 19.83
N ASP A 60 3.11 27.28 19.04
CA ASP A 60 3.66 28.53 18.49
C ASP A 60 3.33 28.71 17.00
N VAL A 61 2.40 27.90 16.49
CA VAL A 61 2.10 27.81 15.05
C VAL A 61 0.69 28.34 14.76
N PRO A 62 0.55 29.27 13.78
CA PRO A 62 -0.76 29.76 13.39
C PRO A 62 -1.61 28.64 12.77
N LEU A 63 -2.86 28.52 13.24
CA LEU A 63 -3.84 27.58 12.71
C LEU A 63 -4.47 28.10 11.41
N ASP A 64 -4.56 27.23 10.42
CA ASP A 64 -5.24 27.49 9.15
C ASP A 64 -6.78 27.46 9.33
N GLU A 65 -7.50 27.89 8.30
CA GLU A 65 -8.97 27.92 8.30
C GLU A 65 -9.58 26.52 8.46
N ASN A 66 -8.91 25.48 7.98
CA ASN A 66 -9.36 24.08 8.10
C ASN A 66 -9.33 23.54 9.54
N CYS A 67 -8.54 24.18 10.42
CA CYS A 67 -8.40 23.83 11.82
C CYS A 67 -8.99 24.84 12.80
N LYS A 68 -9.53 25.97 12.34
CA LYS A 68 -10.18 26.96 13.20
C LYS A 68 -11.51 26.41 13.72
N THR A 69 -11.49 25.81 14.91
CA THR A 69 -12.70 25.67 15.74
C THR A 69 -12.96 26.96 16.49
N THR A 70 -14.22 27.31 16.73
CA THR A 70 -14.78 28.56 17.30
C THR A 70 -14.33 28.93 18.73
N THR A 71 -13.26 28.32 19.24
CA THR A 71 -12.68 28.62 20.55
C THR A 71 -11.21 29.01 20.37
N PRO A 72 -10.88 30.31 20.41
CA PRO A 72 -9.52 30.74 20.70
C PRO A 72 -9.20 30.47 22.18
N ASP A 73 -7.92 30.41 22.52
CA ASP A 73 -7.38 30.57 23.90
C ASP A 73 -6.92 29.35 24.71
N LYS A 74 -6.57 28.21 24.10
CA LYS A 74 -5.61 27.29 24.75
C LYS A 74 -4.57 26.78 23.77
N ALA A 75 -3.30 26.86 24.18
CA ALA A 75 -2.18 26.22 23.51
C ALA A 75 -2.45 24.71 23.43
N ILE A 76 -2.80 24.21 22.23
CA ILE A 76 -3.13 22.81 22.03
C ILE A 76 -1.83 22.05 21.80
N ASN A 77 -1.46 21.16 22.72
CA ASN A 77 -0.25 20.32 22.60
C ASN A 77 -0.48 19.06 21.72
N TYR A 78 -1.39 19.16 20.74
CA TYR A 78 -1.71 18.08 19.83
C TYR A 78 -2.17 18.61 18.46
N PRO A 79 -2.04 17.80 17.39
CA PRO A 79 -2.46 18.21 16.05
C PRO A 79 -3.93 18.57 15.95
N CYS A 80 -4.24 19.67 15.28
CA CYS A 80 -5.59 20.10 15.00
C CYS A 80 -6.27 19.23 13.92
N GLY A 81 -7.59 19.39 13.81
CA GLY A 81 -8.37 18.82 12.73
C GLY A 81 -9.07 17.50 13.04
N LEU A 82 -10.04 17.14 12.20
CA LEU A 82 -10.89 15.96 12.37
C LEU A 82 -10.08 14.67 12.29
N ILE A 83 -9.07 14.61 11.42
CA ILE A 83 -8.30 13.38 11.20
C ILE A 83 -7.64 12.92 12.50
N TYR A 84 -7.00 13.84 13.25
CA TYR A 84 -6.36 13.50 14.52
C TYR A 84 -7.37 13.20 15.62
N ARG A 85 -8.50 13.93 15.67
CA ARG A 85 -9.56 13.75 16.67
C ARG A 85 -10.26 12.40 16.53
N THR A 86 -10.44 11.91 15.31
CA THR A 86 -11.13 10.64 15.04
C THR A 86 -10.19 9.44 14.97
N ARG A 87 -8.95 9.56 15.46
CA ARG A 87 -8.00 8.44 15.48
C ARG A 87 -8.51 7.28 16.33
N VAL A 88 -8.11 6.08 15.94
CA VAL A 88 -8.43 4.87 16.69
C VAL A 88 -7.45 4.71 17.86
N GLU A 89 -8.00 4.56 19.05
CA GLU A 89 -7.24 4.32 20.30
C GLU A 89 -7.45 2.90 20.84
N ASP A 90 -8.10 2.05 20.06
CA ASP A 90 -8.32 0.64 20.41
C ASP A 90 -6.98 -0.07 20.67
N VAL A 91 -7.00 -1.01 21.61
CA VAL A 91 -5.83 -1.81 21.98
C VAL A 91 -6.03 -3.24 21.52
N TYR A 92 -5.15 -3.67 20.63
CA TYR A 92 -5.06 -5.05 20.18
C TYR A 92 -3.75 -5.65 20.67
N THR A 93 -3.77 -6.82 21.29
CA THR A 93 -2.56 -7.52 21.72
C THR A 93 -2.51 -8.90 21.09
N LEU A 94 -1.36 -9.25 20.51
CA LEU A 94 -1.11 -10.55 19.91
C LEU A 94 -0.05 -11.29 20.71
N SER A 95 -0.39 -12.45 21.24
CA SER A 95 0.54 -13.36 21.94
C SER A 95 0.68 -14.66 21.15
N ILE A 96 1.92 -15.12 21.03
CA ILE A 96 2.27 -16.42 20.46
C ILE A 96 2.78 -17.29 21.60
N ASN A 97 2.11 -18.41 21.88
CA ASN A 97 2.46 -19.31 23.01
C ASN A 97 2.66 -18.57 24.34
N ASN A 98 1.75 -17.64 24.67
CA ASN A 98 1.80 -16.77 25.86
C ASN A 98 2.96 -15.77 25.94
N ILE A 99 3.77 -15.65 24.88
CA ILE A 99 4.75 -14.57 24.75
C ILE A 99 4.07 -13.41 24.02
N PRO A 100 3.83 -12.26 24.68
CA PRO A 100 3.28 -11.10 24.01
C PRO A 100 4.31 -10.60 23.01
N LEU A 101 3.90 -10.45 21.75
CA LEU A 101 4.74 -9.77 20.78
C LEU A 101 4.86 -8.32 21.24
N GLN A 102 6.09 -7.92 21.59
CA GLN A 102 6.42 -6.55 21.90
C GLN A 102 5.91 -5.69 20.75
N MET A 103 4.87 -4.90 21.00
CA MET A 103 4.15 -4.11 20.00
C MET A 103 4.98 -2.88 19.57
N ASN A 104 6.27 -3.07 19.35
CA ASN A 104 7.17 -2.01 18.94
C ASN A 104 6.84 -1.64 17.51
N ALA A 105 6.28 -0.45 17.41
CA ALA A 105 5.83 0.22 16.23
C ALA A 105 6.99 0.43 15.25
N LYS A 106 7.23 -0.52 14.35
CA LYS A 106 7.88 -0.27 13.05
C LYS A 106 6.84 -0.41 11.95
N ILE A 107 5.77 0.36 12.09
CA ILE A 107 4.66 0.43 11.13
C ILE A 107 5.12 1.23 9.91
N ILE A 108 5.97 2.21 10.15
CA ILE A 108 6.51 3.11 9.14
C ILE A 108 7.94 2.69 8.81
N SER A 109 8.24 2.56 7.52
CA SER A 109 9.59 2.25 7.03
C SER A 109 10.60 3.30 7.46
N LYS A 110 11.82 2.86 7.81
CA LYS A 110 12.92 3.73 8.25
C LYS A 110 13.19 4.87 7.26
N ASN A 111 13.22 4.56 5.96
CA ASN A 111 13.43 5.57 4.92
C ASN A 111 12.35 6.67 4.95
N PHE A 112 11.10 6.29 5.21
CA PHE A 112 10.03 7.28 5.33
C PHE A 112 10.21 8.15 6.57
N ILE A 113 10.74 7.63 7.69
CA ILE A 113 10.99 8.43 8.88
C ILE A 113 12.11 9.46 8.64
N GLU A 114 13.12 9.07 7.87
CA GLU A 114 14.31 9.88 7.57
C GLU A 114 14.03 10.98 6.55
N PHE A 115 13.31 10.69 5.48
CA PHE A 115 13.06 11.66 4.40
C PHE A 115 11.79 12.50 4.57
N ASN A 116 10.96 12.21 5.56
CA ASN A 116 9.66 12.87 5.67
C ASN A 116 9.74 14.20 6.43
N THR A 117 9.46 15.29 5.71
CA THR A 117 9.33 16.65 6.22
C THR A 117 7.94 16.96 6.79
N PHE A 118 6.96 16.06 6.61
CA PHE A 118 5.57 16.24 7.02
C PHE A 118 5.34 16.08 8.53
N PHE A 119 6.15 15.25 9.20
CA PHE A 119 6.03 15.00 10.65
C PHE A 119 7.29 15.52 11.39
N GLY A 120 7.13 16.67 12.06
CA GLY A 120 8.15 17.33 12.84
C GLY A 120 8.45 16.68 14.18
N LYS A 121 9.33 17.31 14.98
CA LYS A 121 9.75 16.80 16.29
C LYS A 121 8.59 16.70 17.28
N ALA A 122 7.70 17.70 17.31
CA ALA A 122 6.53 17.68 18.20
C ALA A 122 5.63 16.47 17.93
N PHE A 123 5.38 16.16 16.66
CA PHE A 123 4.57 15.01 16.27
C PHE A 123 5.21 13.68 16.70
N LYS A 124 6.53 13.55 16.52
CA LYS A 124 7.28 12.33 16.89
C LYS A 124 7.34 12.10 18.41
N GLN A 125 7.09 13.12 19.23
CA GLN A 125 7.00 13.00 20.69
C GLN A 125 5.65 12.46 21.19
N LEU A 126 4.63 12.39 20.33
CA LEU A 126 3.32 11.86 20.71
C LEU A 126 3.38 10.36 21.07
N PRO A 127 2.57 9.90 22.03
CA PRO A 127 2.45 8.48 22.33
C PRO A 127 1.96 7.73 21.09
N ASN A 128 2.65 6.64 20.73
CA ASN A 128 2.34 5.83 19.54
C ASN A 128 2.27 6.65 18.23
N TRP A 129 3.11 7.69 18.09
CA TRP A 129 3.09 8.61 16.95
C TRP A 129 3.07 7.92 15.58
N GLN A 130 3.68 6.75 15.42
CA GLN A 130 3.65 6.02 14.14
C GLN A 130 2.25 5.53 13.74
N ARG A 131 1.45 5.07 14.71
CA ARG A 131 0.03 4.71 14.46
C ARG A 131 -0.76 5.95 14.10
N THR A 132 -0.50 7.04 14.81
CA THR A 132 -1.11 8.34 14.50
C THR A 132 -0.71 8.80 13.10
N ALA A 133 0.55 8.69 12.71
CA ALA A 133 1.01 9.02 11.36
C ALA A 133 0.39 8.11 10.29
N ASP A 134 0.22 6.82 10.54
CA ASP A 134 -0.50 5.92 9.63
C ASP A 134 -1.97 6.33 9.49
N TRP A 135 -2.60 6.74 10.58
CA TRP A 135 -3.96 7.27 10.59
C TRP A 135 -4.09 8.60 9.85
N MET A 136 -3.11 9.50 10.00
CA MET A 136 -3.05 10.79 9.33
C MET A 136 -2.90 10.68 7.81
N ARG A 137 -2.65 9.48 7.25
CA ARG A 137 -2.68 9.21 5.80
C ARG A 137 -4.08 8.70 5.43
N PRO A 138 -5.01 9.51 4.89
CA PRO A 138 -6.37 9.05 4.65
C PRO A 138 -6.42 7.86 3.68
N SER A 139 -7.30 6.89 3.96
CA SER A 139 -7.55 5.78 3.03
C SER A 139 -8.38 6.27 1.85
N PRO A 140 -8.09 5.82 0.61
CA PRO A 140 -8.87 6.18 -0.56
C PRO A 140 -10.24 5.47 -0.61
N PHE A 141 -10.43 4.40 0.17
CA PHE A 141 -11.63 3.56 0.14
C PHE A 141 -12.54 3.79 1.36
N LYS A 142 -13.81 3.42 1.22
CA LYS A 142 -14.84 3.52 2.28
C LYS A 142 -14.57 2.63 3.50
N ASP A 143 -13.83 1.55 3.31
CA ASP A 143 -13.48 0.61 4.37
C ASP A 143 -12.00 0.82 4.69
N VAL A 144 -11.74 1.53 5.79
CA VAL A 144 -10.37 1.92 6.15
C VAL A 144 -9.64 0.73 6.71
N GLN A 145 -8.49 0.40 6.12
CA GLN A 145 -7.57 -0.60 6.64
C GLN A 145 -6.26 0.06 7.01
N LYS A 146 -5.76 -0.23 8.21
CA LYS A 146 -4.57 0.37 8.79
C LYS A 146 -3.72 -0.68 9.49
N VAL A 147 -2.42 -0.46 9.50
CA VAL A 147 -1.47 -1.35 10.17
C VAL A 147 -1.47 -0.98 11.64
N TYR A 148 -1.76 -1.94 12.51
CA TYR A 148 -1.67 -1.76 13.95
C TYR A 148 -0.27 -2.07 14.47
N SER A 149 0.28 -3.21 14.08
CA SER A 149 1.63 -3.65 14.40
C SER A 149 2.15 -4.60 13.34
N ALA A 150 3.47 -4.68 13.22
CA ALA A 150 4.13 -5.64 12.37
C ALA A 150 5.34 -6.19 13.13
N ALA A 151 5.53 -7.50 13.07
CA ALA A 151 6.67 -8.18 13.65
C ALA A 151 7.52 -8.76 12.51
N SER A 152 8.80 -8.39 12.51
CA SER A 152 9.77 -8.87 11.53
C SER A 152 10.16 -10.33 11.80
N GLN A 153 10.80 -10.97 10.82
CA GLN A 153 11.22 -12.36 10.94
C GLN A 153 12.17 -12.60 12.13
N GLU A 154 13.07 -11.65 12.38
CA GLU A 154 14.08 -11.70 13.44
C GLU A 154 13.43 -11.55 14.82
N GLU A 155 12.45 -10.66 14.97
CA GLU A 155 11.74 -10.42 16.23
C GLU A 155 10.83 -11.58 16.64
N LEU A 156 10.37 -12.38 15.67
CA LEU A 156 9.48 -13.50 15.95
C LEU A 156 10.22 -14.79 16.35
N ASN A 157 11.56 -14.82 16.38
CA ASN A 157 12.36 -16.05 16.59
C ASN A 157 11.75 -17.25 15.82
N LEU A 158 11.32 -17.01 14.58
CA LEU A 158 10.50 -17.93 13.78
C LEU A 158 11.21 -19.23 13.43
N SER A 159 12.53 -19.32 13.62
CA SER A 159 13.32 -20.53 13.38
C SER A 159 12.80 -21.75 14.13
N SER A 160 12.06 -21.57 15.24
CA SER A 160 11.44 -22.65 16.02
C SER A 160 9.98 -22.95 15.64
N TYR A 161 9.34 -22.12 14.82
CA TYR A 161 7.90 -22.21 14.54
C TYR A 161 7.65 -22.55 13.07
N SER A 162 7.61 -23.85 12.78
CA SER A 162 7.13 -24.42 11.51
C SER A 162 5.83 -25.17 11.79
N GLY A 163 4.68 -24.56 11.51
CA GLY A 163 3.39 -25.25 11.66
C GLY A 163 2.26 -24.40 12.21
N ASN A 164 1.28 -25.08 12.82
CA ASN A 164 0.13 -24.47 13.46
C ASN A 164 0.56 -23.86 14.79
N VAL A 165 0.39 -22.55 14.93
CA VAL A 165 0.72 -21.79 16.14
C VAL A 165 -0.57 -21.28 16.75
N THR A 166 -0.73 -21.46 18.06
CA THR A 166 -1.85 -20.87 18.80
C THR A 166 -1.53 -19.43 19.12
N VAL A 167 -2.35 -18.54 18.57
CA VAL A 167 -2.26 -17.11 18.73
C VAL A 167 -3.43 -16.65 19.57
N GLU A 168 -3.14 -15.94 20.65
CA GLU A 168 -4.15 -15.29 21.46
C GLU A 168 -4.24 -13.82 21.06
N LEU A 169 -5.45 -13.41 20.67
CA LEU A 169 -5.77 -12.05 20.25
C LEU A 169 -6.71 -11.45 21.29
N LYS A 170 -6.25 -10.41 21.98
CA LYS A 170 -7.09 -9.58 22.86
C LYS A 170 -7.44 -8.30 22.15
N MET A 171 -8.71 -7.93 22.18
CA MET A 171 -9.25 -6.77 21.48
C MET A 171 -10.04 -5.94 22.48
N SER A 172 -9.74 -4.66 22.57
CA SER A 172 -10.44 -3.71 23.44
C SER A 172 -10.73 -2.43 22.65
N GLY A 173 -12.00 -2.22 22.32
CA GLY A 173 -12.45 -1.04 21.57
C GLY A 173 -13.02 0.05 22.48
N THR A 174 -12.66 1.31 22.23
CA THR A 174 -13.13 2.48 23.00
C THR A 174 -14.03 3.42 22.21
N HIS A 175 -13.93 3.45 20.87
CA HIS A 175 -14.58 4.48 20.04
C HIS A 175 -15.65 3.93 19.08
N ASN A 176 -16.79 4.62 18.99
CA ASN A 176 -17.99 4.20 18.26
C ASN A 176 -18.17 4.84 16.87
N TYR A 177 -17.21 4.71 15.96
CA TYR A 177 -17.35 5.23 14.58
C TYR A 177 -18.15 4.32 13.62
N SER A 178 -18.27 3.03 13.94
CA SER A 178 -18.95 2.02 13.11
C SER A 178 -19.34 0.85 14.00
N ALA A 179 -20.41 0.12 13.71
CA ALA A 179 -20.97 -0.92 14.59
C ALA A 179 -19.96 -2.01 15.01
N PHE A 180 -18.93 -2.25 14.20
CA PHE A 180 -17.90 -3.23 14.50
C PHE A 180 -16.56 -2.86 13.85
N ARG A 181 -15.51 -3.56 14.24
CA ARG A 181 -14.20 -3.54 13.60
C ARG A 181 -13.86 -4.93 13.10
N ASN A 182 -13.07 -5.02 12.04
CA ASN A 182 -12.43 -6.28 11.69
C ASN A 182 -10.96 -6.21 12.08
N VAL A 183 -10.49 -7.20 12.81
CA VAL A 183 -9.07 -7.39 13.09
C VAL A 183 -8.55 -8.44 12.11
N VAL A 184 -7.45 -8.14 11.44
CA VAL A 184 -6.87 -8.98 10.39
C VAL A 184 -5.43 -9.31 10.74
N VAL A 185 -5.13 -10.59 10.86
CA VAL A 185 -3.77 -11.11 11.00
C VAL A 185 -3.35 -11.66 9.64
N ALA A 186 -2.29 -11.11 9.06
CA ALA A 186 -1.85 -11.51 7.73
C ALA A 186 -0.33 -11.47 7.59
N GLN A 187 0.19 -12.32 6.69
CA GLN A 187 1.58 -12.25 6.25
C GLN A 187 1.62 -11.70 4.82
N PRO A 188 1.95 -10.41 4.63
CA PRO A 188 1.99 -9.82 3.30
C PRO A 188 3.06 -10.52 2.45
N GLY A 189 2.75 -10.71 1.17
CA GLY A 189 3.73 -11.09 0.15
C GLY A 189 4.38 -9.86 -0.48
N LEU A 190 5.17 -10.08 -1.53
CA LEU A 190 5.85 -9.01 -2.27
C LEU A 190 4.90 -7.95 -2.82
N PHE A 191 3.72 -8.37 -3.29
CA PHE A 191 2.71 -7.50 -3.91
C PHE A 191 1.51 -7.22 -2.99
N GLY A 192 1.67 -7.43 -1.68
CA GLY A 192 0.62 -7.22 -0.69
C GLY A 192 -0.07 -8.50 -0.23
N ASN A 193 -1.34 -8.39 0.13
CA ASN A 193 -2.10 -9.49 0.72
C ASN A 193 -2.61 -10.48 -0.34
N LYS A 194 -3.24 -11.57 0.14
CA LYS A 194 -3.65 -12.73 -0.69
C LYS A 194 -4.58 -12.33 -1.84
N ASN A 195 -5.56 -11.47 -1.58
CA ASN A 195 -6.62 -11.16 -2.54
C ASN A 195 -6.12 -10.21 -3.63
N GLU A 196 -5.30 -9.25 -3.24
CA GLU A 196 -4.69 -8.21 -4.08
C GLU A 196 -3.68 -8.85 -5.03
N THR A 197 -2.82 -9.74 -4.51
CA THR A 197 -1.85 -10.48 -5.34
C THR A 197 -2.58 -11.38 -6.34
N ALA A 198 -3.66 -12.05 -5.91
CA ALA A 198 -4.46 -12.90 -6.81
C ALA A 198 -5.18 -12.09 -7.89
N ALA A 199 -5.70 -10.90 -7.55
CA ALA A 199 -6.34 -10.01 -8.52
C ALA A 199 -5.33 -9.51 -9.57
N LEU A 200 -4.15 -9.06 -9.14
CA LEU A 200 -3.08 -8.63 -10.04
C LEU A 200 -2.64 -9.77 -10.98
N GLY A 201 -2.50 -10.99 -10.45
CA GLY A 201 -2.19 -12.17 -11.26
C GLY A 201 -3.24 -12.47 -12.32
N LYS A 202 -4.53 -12.40 -11.96
CA LYS A 202 -5.63 -12.60 -12.92
C LYS A 202 -5.66 -11.54 -14.02
N MET A 203 -5.42 -10.27 -13.67
CA MET A 203 -5.39 -9.17 -14.64
C MET A 203 -4.23 -9.33 -15.63
N ASN A 204 -3.03 -9.63 -15.13
CA ASN A 204 -1.85 -9.83 -15.99
C ASN A 204 -2.00 -11.06 -16.90
N LEU A 205 -2.62 -12.14 -16.39
CA LEU A 205 -2.92 -13.31 -17.20
C LEU A 205 -3.92 -12.99 -18.33
N ALA A 206 -5.00 -12.27 -18.00
CA ALA A 206 -5.97 -11.85 -19.00
C ALA A 206 -5.34 -10.97 -20.09
N PHE A 207 -4.52 -9.99 -19.70
CA PHE A 207 -3.79 -9.14 -20.64
C PHE A 207 -2.80 -9.92 -21.51
N GLY A 208 -2.09 -10.90 -20.92
CA GLY A 208 -1.21 -11.79 -21.64
C GLY A 208 -1.94 -12.59 -22.72
N ILE A 209 -3.09 -13.17 -22.39
CA ILE A 209 -3.93 -13.92 -23.35
C ILE A 209 -4.36 -13.04 -24.52
N VAL A 210 -4.84 -11.82 -24.24
CA VAL A 210 -5.25 -10.87 -25.29
C VAL A 210 -4.07 -10.53 -26.20
N CYS A 211 -2.90 -10.23 -25.64
CA CYS A 211 -1.70 -9.92 -26.42
C CYS A 211 -1.25 -11.11 -27.29
N THR A 212 -1.28 -12.34 -26.76
CA THR A 212 -0.94 -13.54 -27.52
C THR A 212 -1.91 -13.79 -28.67
N VAL A 213 -3.21 -13.60 -28.46
CA VAL A 213 -4.22 -13.73 -29.53
C VAL A 213 -3.97 -12.69 -30.63
N CYS A 214 -3.72 -11.43 -30.28
CA CYS A 214 -3.38 -10.39 -31.27
C CYS A 214 -2.11 -10.73 -32.04
N ALA A 215 -1.07 -11.23 -31.38
CA ALA A 215 0.18 -11.63 -32.02
C ALA A 215 -0.01 -12.80 -33.00
N LEU A 216 -0.81 -13.80 -32.62
CA LEU A 216 -1.14 -14.93 -33.50
C LEU A 216 -1.94 -14.48 -34.72
N LEU A 217 -2.93 -13.60 -34.55
CA LEU A 217 -3.69 -13.02 -35.66
C LEU A 217 -2.78 -12.24 -36.62
N TYR A 218 -1.89 -11.41 -36.08
CA TYR A 218 -0.91 -10.68 -36.89
C TYR A 218 0.02 -11.62 -37.67
N LEU A 219 0.50 -12.69 -37.02
CA LEU A 219 1.36 -13.69 -37.63
C LEU A 219 0.63 -14.47 -38.74
N LEU A 220 -0.64 -14.80 -38.56
CA LEU A 220 -1.47 -15.44 -39.59
C LEU A 220 -1.66 -14.52 -40.80
N VAL A 221 -1.95 -13.23 -40.59
CA VAL A 221 -2.05 -12.23 -41.67
C VAL A 221 -0.72 -12.08 -42.40
N TYR A 222 0.39 -12.00 -41.67
CA TYR A 222 1.72 -11.90 -42.25
C TYR A 222 2.07 -13.11 -43.13
N ILE A 223 1.80 -14.33 -42.65
CA ILE A 223 2.03 -15.55 -43.43
C ILE A 223 1.11 -15.58 -44.66
N TYR A 224 -0.16 -15.20 -44.52
CA TYR A 224 -1.11 -15.16 -45.64
C TYR A 224 -0.65 -14.21 -46.75
N ILE A 225 -0.22 -12.99 -46.40
CA ILE A 225 0.32 -12.02 -47.37
C ILE A 225 1.56 -12.60 -48.06
N LYS A 226 2.50 -13.15 -47.29
CA LYS A 226 3.74 -13.72 -47.83
C LYS A 226 3.51 -14.91 -48.78
N VAL A 227 2.54 -15.77 -48.47
CA VAL A 227 2.15 -16.90 -49.34
C VAL A 227 1.48 -16.39 -50.61
N LYS A 228 0.57 -15.41 -50.50
CA LYS A 228 -0.15 -14.84 -51.64
C LYS A 228 0.77 -14.10 -52.61
N GLU A 229 1.76 -13.36 -52.10
CA GLU A 229 2.72 -12.64 -52.93
C GLU A 229 3.70 -13.57 -53.65
N GLY A 230 3.84 -14.83 -53.19
CA GLY A 230 4.72 -15.82 -53.80
C GLY A 230 6.22 -15.43 -53.78
N PRO A 231 7.14 -16.37 -54.04
CA PRO A 231 8.58 -16.07 -54.08
C PRO A 231 9.00 -15.11 -55.21
N GLY A 232 8.08 -14.70 -56.09
CA GLY A 232 8.33 -13.79 -57.21
C GLY A 232 8.28 -12.31 -56.86
N VAL A 233 7.43 -11.89 -55.91
CA VAL A 233 7.30 -10.47 -55.52
C VAL A 233 8.48 -10.01 -54.66
N ASP A 234 9.02 -10.87 -53.79
CA ASP A 234 10.25 -10.57 -53.02
C ASP A 234 11.47 -10.39 -53.94
N LYS A 235 11.54 -11.14 -55.06
CA LYS A 235 12.54 -10.90 -56.12
C LYS A 235 12.30 -9.57 -56.82
N GLY A 236 11.04 -9.22 -57.14
CA GLY A 236 10.68 -7.94 -57.76
C GLY A 236 11.01 -6.73 -56.87
N MET A 237 10.76 -6.83 -55.56
CA MET A 237 11.06 -5.77 -54.59
C MET A 237 12.56 -5.65 -54.33
N LYS A 238 13.30 -6.77 -54.23
CA LYS A 238 14.77 -6.75 -54.20
C LYS A 238 15.37 -6.18 -55.48
N HIS A 239 14.83 -6.51 -56.65
CA HIS A 239 15.28 -5.96 -57.93
C HIS A 239 14.96 -4.47 -58.07
N ALA A 240 13.82 -4.00 -57.53
CA ALA A 240 13.44 -2.60 -57.49
C ALA A 240 14.33 -1.80 -56.53
N ILE A 241 14.64 -2.33 -55.35
CA ILE A 241 15.59 -1.73 -54.39
C ILE A 241 17.01 -1.68 -55.00
N LEU A 242 17.47 -2.75 -55.65
CA LEU A 242 18.76 -2.79 -56.37
C LEU A 242 18.79 -1.81 -57.56
N LYS A 243 17.66 -1.56 -58.22
CA LYS A 243 17.54 -0.61 -59.34
C LYS A 243 17.51 0.83 -58.85
N LEU A 244 16.91 1.10 -57.68
CA LEU A 244 16.96 2.39 -57.01
C LEU A 244 18.37 2.71 -56.50
N GLN A 245 19.07 1.74 -55.91
CA GLN A 245 20.49 1.89 -55.51
C GLN A 245 21.43 2.08 -56.71
N ARG A 246 21.08 1.58 -57.90
CA ARG A 246 21.84 1.80 -59.15
C ARG A 246 21.47 3.10 -59.87
N MET A 247 20.36 3.73 -59.47
CA MET A 247 19.88 5.01 -59.99
C MET A 247 20.34 6.21 -59.15
N GLU A 248 21.10 6.01 -58.08
CA GLU A 248 21.95 7.07 -57.52
C GLU A 248 23.19 7.22 -58.43
N PRO A 249 23.31 8.30 -59.23
CA PRO A 249 24.60 8.63 -59.82
C PRO A 249 25.50 9.10 -58.68
N GLY A 250 26.76 8.64 -58.72
CA GLY A 250 27.75 8.88 -57.69
C GLY A 250 27.75 10.31 -57.16
N VAL A 251 27.50 10.45 -55.87
CA VAL A 251 28.05 11.57 -55.10
C VAL A 251 29.41 11.12 -54.60
N THR A 252 30.40 11.19 -55.49
CA THR A 252 31.80 11.32 -55.09
C THR A 252 32.41 12.54 -55.77
N SER A 253 32.94 13.43 -54.93
CA SER A 253 33.84 14.57 -55.23
C SER A 253 33.15 15.75 -55.93
N ARG A 254 33.20 17.01 -55.47
CA ARG A 254 34.36 17.75 -54.94
C ARG A 254 33.89 19.16 -54.52
N TYR A 255 34.26 19.63 -53.33
CA TYR A 255 34.58 21.05 -53.09
C TYR A 255 35.69 21.06 -52.04
N THR A 256 36.92 21.16 -52.53
CA THR A 256 37.99 21.89 -51.84
C THR A 256 37.82 23.35 -52.24
N ASP A 257 37.60 24.20 -51.25
CA ASP A 257 38.40 25.41 -50.97
C ASP A 257 38.21 25.75 -49.50
#